data_AF-A0A9D1HJQ1-F1
#
_entry.id   AF-A0A9D1HJQ1-F1
#
_cell.length_a   1.000
_cell.length_b   1.000
_cell.length_c   1.000
_cell.angle_alpha   90.00
_cell.angle_beta   90.00
_cell.angle_gamma   90.00
#
_symmetry.space_group_name_H-M   'P 1'
#
loop_
_entity.id
_entity.type
_entity.pdbx_description
1 polymer ?
#
loop_
_entity_poly.entity_id
_entity_poly.type
_entity_poly.pdbx_seq_one_letter_code
_entity_poly.pdbx_strand_id
1 'polypeptide(L)' 'MNNVKNEEYVICPRCKQQVYKEAILCPFCKFGIMVWLAGKIDENGDSIKDKSR' A
#
# COMPACT_ATOMS: atom_id res chain seq x y z
N MET A 1 -21.36 -18.17 13.52
CA MET A 1 -19.95 -18.47 13.17
C MET A 1 -19.69 -17.92 11.78
N ASN A 2 -18.51 -17.34 11.57
CA ASN A 2 -17.97 -16.86 10.31
C ASN A 2 -18.38 -15.43 9.90
N ASN A 3 -18.17 -14.47 10.82
CA ASN A 3 -17.74 -13.14 10.37
C ASN A 3 -16.31 -13.29 9.84
N VAL A 4 -16.18 -13.86 8.63
CA VAL A 4 -14.94 -13.73 7.86
C VAL A 4 -14.83 -12.25 7.61
N LYS A 5 -14.12 -11.56 8.51
CA LYS A 5 -13.60 -10.24 8.23
C LYS A 5 -12.86 -10.45 6.92
N ASN A 6 -13.42 -9.91 5.84
CA ASN A 6 -12.67 -9.73 4.61
C ASN A 6 -11.65 -8.66 4.99
N GLU A 7 -10.64 -9.06 5.75
CA GLU A 7 -9.47 -8.28 6.04
C GLU A 7 -8.90 -8.03 4.65
N GLU A 8 -9.20 -6.88 4.07
CA GLU A 8 -8.81 -6.61 2.69
C GLU A 8 -7.29 -6.61 2.68
N TYR A 9 -6.69 -7.69 2.20
CA TYR A 9 -5.25 -7.76 1.98
C TYR A 9 -4.95 -7.12 0.62
N VAL A 10 -3.88 -6.33 0.56
CA VAL A 10 -3.35 -5.77 -0.68
C VAL A 10 -1.98 -6.38 -0.95
N ILE A 11 -1.63 -6.49 -2.22
CA ILE A 11 -0.29 -6.93 -2.63
C ILE A 11 0.62 -5.71 -2.65
N CYS A 12 1.70 -5.74 -1.86
CA CYS A 12 2.69 -4.68 -1.90
C CYS A 12 3.32 -4.60 -3.30
N PRO A 13 3.29 -3.44 -3.97
CA PRO A 13 3.80 -3.32 -5.33
C PRO A 13 5.31 -3.59 -5.42
N ARG A 14 6.09 -3.26 -4.38
CA ARG A 14 7.54 -3.46 -4.32
C ARG A 14 7.98 -4.90 -4.11
N CYS A 15 7.49 -5.55 -3.04
CA CYS A 15 7.97 -6.87 -2.63
C CYS A 15 6.99 -8.01 -2.95
N LYS A 16 5.83 -7.70 -3.53
CA LYS A 16 4.74 -8.63 -3.89
C LYS A 16 4.21 -9.47 -2.72
N GLN A 17 4.47 -9.05 -1.49
CA GLN A 17 3.93 -9.68 -0.28
C GLN A 17 2.50 -9.21 0.00
N GLN A 18 1.68 -10.11 0.53
CA GLN A 18 0.36 -9.77 1.06
C GLN A 18 0.50 -8.99 2.36
N VAL A 19 -0.14 -7.83 2.41
CA VAL A 19 -0.17 -6.95 3.59
C VAL A 19 -1.59 -6.48 3.85
N TYR A 20 -1.93 -6.20 5.10
CA TYR A 20 -3.23 -5.63 5.44
C TYR A 20 -3.42 -4.27 4.75
N LYS A 21 -4.59 -3.99 4.18
CA LYS A 21 -4.93 -2.69 3.54
C LYS A 21 -4.78 -1.51 4.50
N GLU A 22 -5.02 -1.74 5.80
CA GLU A 22 -4.85 -0.73 6.85
C GLU A 22 -3.39 -0.53 7.28
N ALA A 23 -2.44 -1.29 6.71
CA ALA A 23 -1.03 -1.10 7.00
C ALA A 23 -0.54 0.25 6.47
N ILE A 24 -0.04 1.10 7.37
CA ILE A 24 0.60 2.36 6.99
C ILE A 24 1.84 2.07 6.14
N LEU A 25 2.64 1.08 6.58
CA LEU A 25 3.87 0.63 5.92
C LEU A 25 3.84 -0.88 5.70
N CYS A 26 4.39 -1.35 4.58
CA CYS A 26 4.67 -2.76 4.35
C CYS A 26 5.71 -3.25 5.37
N PRO A 27 5.42 -4.28 6.19
CA PRO A 27 6.34 -4.76 7.21
C PRO A 27 7.63 -5.38 6.63
N PHE A 28 7.60 -5.80 5.36
CA PHE A 28 8.74 -6.47 4.71
C PHE A 28 9.74 -5.49 4.08
N CYS A 29 9.25 -4.50 3.34
CA CYS A 29 10.11 -3.57 2.59
C CYS A 29 9.96 -2.10 3.02
N LYS A 30 9.23 -1.84 4.11
CA LYS A 30 8.98 -0.50 4.69
C LYS A 30 8.36 0.49 3.69
N PHE A 31 7.69 -0.01 2.66
CA PHE A 31 7.03 0.79 1.64
C PHE A 31 5.71 1.39 2.15
N GLY A 32 5.42 2.65 1.84
CA GLY A 32 4.22 3.35 2.31
C GLY A 32 2.93 2.92 1.61
N ILE A 33 2.32 1.82 2.03
CA ILE A 33 1.10 1.25 1.43
C ILE A 33 -0.07 2.23 1.49
N MET A 34 -0.31 2.87 2.63
CA MET A 34 -1.39 3.86 2.77
C MET A 34 -1.19 5.05 1.82
N VAL A 35 0.06 5.52 1.67
CA VAL A 35 0.39 6.66 0.82
C VAL A 35 0.28 6.29 -0.68
N TRP A 36 0.63 5.05 -1.02
CA TRP A 36 0.48 4.49 -2.36
C TRP A 36 -1.00 4.29 -2.73
N LEU A 37 -1.81 3.74 -1.82
CA LEU A 37 -3.27 3.63 -1.99
C LEU A 37 -3.94 5.00 -2.13
N ALA A 38 -3.40 6.02 -1.47
CA ALA A 38 -3.83 7.41 -1.64
C ALA A 38 -3.36 8.05 -2.97
N GLY A 39 -2.61 7.33 -3.80
CA GLY A 39 -2.12 7.81 -5.10
C GLY A 39 -1.02 8.89 -5.01
N LYS A 40 -0.38 9.05 -3.84
CA LYS A 40 0.65 10.08 -3.62
C LYS A 40 2.05 9.63 -3.99
N ILE A 41 2.31 8.32 -3.97
CA ILE A 41 3.59 7.73 -4.36
C ILE A 41 3.37 6.64 -5.40
N ASP A 42 4.37 6.42 -6.24
CA ASP A 42 4.37 5.34 -7.24
C ASP A 42 4.82 3.99 -6.64
N GLU A 43 4.91 2.96 -7.50
CA GLU A 43 5.36 1.62 -7.12
C GLU A 43 6.81 1.53 -6.62
N ASN A 44 7.65 2.52 -6.91
CA ASN A 44 9.02 2.64 -6.42
C ASN A 44 9.08 3.34 -5.06
N GLY A 45 8.02 4.07 -4.71
CA GLY A 45 7.89 4.84 -3.48
C GLY A 45 8.27 6.30 -3.66
N ASP A 46 8.44 6.73 -4.90
CA ASP A 46 8.71 8.10 -5.25
C ASP A 46 7.42 8.91 -5.21
N SER A 47 7.52 10.16 -4.75
CA SER A 47 6.36 11.05 -4.72
C SER A 47 5.92 11.34 -6.15
N ILE A 48 4.66 11.04 -6.45
CA ILE A 48 4.00 11.52 -7.65
C ILE A 48 3.77 13.00 -7.39
N LYS A 49 4.78 13.83 -7.63
CA LYS A 49 4.58 15.28 -7.72
C LYS A 49 3.54 15.47 -8.80
N ASP A 50 2.36 15.92 -8.42
CA ASP A 50 1.43 16.56 -9.33
C ASP A 50 2.26 17.55 -10.14
N LYS A 51 2.58 17.19 -11.38
CA LYS A 51 3.04 18.15 -12.39
C LYS A 51 1.83 19.00 -12.78
N SER A 52 1.15 19.60 -11.80
CA SER A 52 0.22 20.68 -12.04
C SER A 52 1.10 21.91 -12.26
N ARG A 53 1.42 22.09 -13.53
CA ARG A 53 2.08 23.26 -14.10
C ARG A 53 1.22 24.50 -13.90
#